data_AF-A0A0L0VWN5-F1
#
_entry.id   AF-A0A0L0VWN5-F1
#
_cell.length_a   1.000
_cell.length_b   1.000
_cell.length_c   1.000
_cell.angle_alpha   90.00
_cell.angle_beta   90.00
_cell.angle_gamma   90.00
#
_symmetry.space_group_name_H-M   'P 1'
#
loop_
_entity.id
_entity.type
_entity.pdbx_description
1 polymer ?
#
loop_
_entity_poly.entity_id
_entity_poly.type
_entity_poly.pdbx_seq_one_letter_code
_entity_poly.pdbx_strand_id
1 'polypeptide(L)'
;MIFLNSPARLLICRSNFKFKPLFSKMMSSSYHHHTLKTLTEIGVKVEWKDEYQLSAPISTTTNNHADQKKTIEYLVRLADQGKSIAEAHLMGSLLAGPDNETDDSVDIPLLLGKPDSTATPGVDWVLSTLGIDNHQLIIRESVKTTDNLTPEKQQPWVLSRLPTENATSIQSDKTELESLITNLKPRLSVEVITDDHPNKSICILVGLVPQSDGVWGGLISYRIST
;
A
#
# COMPACT_ATOMS: atom_id res chain seq x y z
N MET A 1 -28.63 3.24 66.38
CA MET A 1 -28.83 1.79 66.47
C MET A 1 -28.79 1.21 65.06
N ILE A 2 -27.72 0.47 64.76
CA ILE A 2 -27.58 -0.64 63.81
C ILE A 2 -27.74 -0.38 62.29
N PHE A 3 -26.57 -0.36 61.62
CA PHE A 3 -26.12 -0.98 60.35
C PHE A 3 -27.12 -1.50 59.29
N LEU A 4 -26.81 -1.25 58.00
CA LEU A 4 -26.30 -2.27 57.03
C LEU A 4 -26.06 -1.73 55.59
N ASN A 5 -24.85 -2.02 55.08
CA ASN A 5 -24.44 -2.42 53.71
C ASN A 5 -24.45 -1.48 52.47
N SER A 6 -23.22 -1.11 52.05
CA SER A 6 -22.73 -1.09 50.65
C SER A 6 -22.74 -2.50 50.01
N PRO A 7 -22.41 -2.69 48.71
CA PRO A 7 -22.59 -1.86 47.51
C PRO A 7 -23.20 -2.66 46.33
N ALA A 8 -24.00 -2.03 45.45
CA ALA A 8 -24.44 -2.65 44.21
C ALA A 8 -23.34 -2.54 43.14
N ARG A 9 -22.61 -3.65 42.93
CA ARG A 9 -21.72 -3.86 41.77
C ARG A 9 -22.57 -3.89 40.49
N LEU A 10 -22.43 -2.89 39.64
CA LEU A 10 -22.89 -2.94 38.26
C LEU A 10 -21.94 -3.87 37.48
N LEU A 11 -22.30 -5.16 37.36
CA LEU A 11 -21.67 -6.06 36.40
C LEU A 11 -22.08 -5.62 34.99
N ILE A 12 -21.22 -4.85 34.33
CA ILE A 12 -21.29 -4.71 32.87
C ILE A 12 -20.67 -5.97 32.29
N CYS A 13 -21.53 -6.85 31.76
CA CYS A 13 -21.13 -8.00 30.95
C CYS A 13 -20.23 -7.53 29.80
N ARG A 14 -18.94 -7.85 29.88
CA ARG A 14 -18.02 -7.85 28.75
C ARG A 14 -18.42 -8.99 27.81
N SER A 15 -19.36 -8.70 26.91
CA SER A 15 -19.58 -9.55 25.75
C SER A 15 -18.38 -9.40 24.80
N ASN A 16 -17.43 -10.33 24.89
CA ASN A 16 -16.38 -10.54 23.90
C ASN A 16 -17.01 -11.05 22.59
N PHE A 17 -17.69 -10.18 21.85
CA PHE A 17 -18.02 -10.44 20.46
C PHE A 17 -16.77 -10.19 19.61
N LYS A 18 -15.98 -11.25 19.41
CA LYS A 18 -15.01 -11.30 18.31
C LYS A 18 -15.81 -11.47 17.01
N PHE A 19 -16.31 -10.37 16.46
CA PHE A 19 -16.69 -10.32 15.05
C PHE A 19 -15.39 -10.46 14.24
N LYS A 20 -15.09 -11.69 13.78
CA LYS A 20 -14.23 -11.84 12.60
C LYS A 20 -15.07 -11.38 11.40
N PRO A 21 -14.69 -10.33 10.66
CA PRO A 21 -15.56 -9.78 9.63
C PRO A 21 -15.45 -10.64 8.37
N LEU A 22 -16.37 -11.60 8.20
CA LEU A 22 -16.64 -12.20 6.89
C LEU A 22 -17.07 -11.13 5.85
N PHE A 23 -17.59 -9.98 6.31
CA PHE A 23 -17.95 -8.82 5.48
C PHE A 23 -16.75 -8.05 4.92
N SER A 24 -15.57 -8.09 5.58
CA SER A 24 -14.38 -7.38 5.09
C SER A 24 -13.86 -7.96 3.78
N LYS A 25 -13.98 -9.28 3.59
CA LYS A 25 -13.45 -9.99 2.42
C LYS A 25 -14.27 -9.75 1.13
N MET A 26 -15.60 -9.61 1.23
CA MET A 26 -16.46 -9.34 0.07
C MET A 26 -16.45 -7.86 -0.36
N MET A 27 -16.28 -6.92 0.56
CA MET A 27 -16.16 -5.49 0.22
C MET A 27 -14.75 -5.15 -0.32
N SER A 28 -13.70 -5.82 0.19
CA SER A 28 -12.32 -5.63 -0.30
C SER A 28 -12.18 -5.93 -1.79
N SER A 29 -12.86 -6.96 -2.31
CA SER A 29 -12.76 -7.28 -3.73
C SER A 29 -13.34 -6.16 -4.60
N SER A 30 -14.51 -5.58 -4.27
CA SER A 30 -15.12 -4.55 -5.12
C SER A 30 -14.27 -3.30 -5.28
N TYR A 31 -13.60 -2.83 -4.20
CA TYR A 31 -12.72 -1.66 -4.28
C TYR A 31 -11.42 -1.94 -5.04
N HIS A 32 -10.82 -3.13 -4.86
CA HIS A 32 -9.67 -3.54 -5.66
C HIS A 32 -10.03 -3.61 -7.15
N HIS A 33 -11.20 -4.16 -7.47
CA HIS A 33 -11.69 -4.26 -8.85
C HIS A 33 -11.96 -2.88 -9.45
N HIS A 34 -12.51 -1.94 -8.69
CA HIS A 34 -12.72 -0.57 -9.18
C HIS A 34 -11.38 0.12 -9.45
N THR A 35 -10.45 0.07 -8.49
CA THR A 35 -9.11 0.63 -8.62
C THR A 35 -8.37 0.07 -9.83
N LEU A 36 -8.39 -1.26 -9.97
CA LEU A 36 -7.75 -1.92 -11.08
C LEU A 36 -8.41 -1.57 -12.41
N LYS A 37 -9.75 -1.55 -12.46
CA LYS A 37 -10.48 -1.14 -13.66
C LYS A 37 -10.05 0.25 -14.10
N THR A 38 -10.01 1.21 -13.18
CA THR A 38 -9.57 2.58 -13.49
C THR A 38 -8.12 2.61 -13.98
N LEU A 39 -7.19 1.90 -13.31
CA LEU A 39 -5.79 1.80 -13.75
C LEU A 39 -5.68 1.23 -15.18
N THR A 40 -6.46 0.20 -15.52
CA THR A 40 -6.46 -0.38 -16.86
C THR A 40 -7.09 0.54 -17.91
N GLU A 41 -8.15 1.28 -17.55
CA GLU A 41 -8.80 2.27 -18.43
C GLU A 41 -7.86 3.43 -18.80
N ILE A 42 -6.97 3.83 -17.88
CA ILE A 42 -5.95 4.86 -18.13
C ILE A 42 -4.65 4.29 -18.72
N GLY A 43 -4.67 3.04 -19.18
CA GLY A 43 -3.59 2.43 -19.97
C GLY A 43 -2.54 1.63 -19.19
N VAL A 44 -2.67 1.49 -17.86
CA VAL A 44 -1.73 0.69 -17.06
C VAL A 44 -1.93 -0.80 -17.35
N LYS A 45 -0.87 -1.49 -17.78
CA LYS A 45 -0.89 -2.90 -18.21
C LYS A 45 -0.74 -3.87 -17.03
N VAL A 46 -1.73 -3.87 -16.14
CA VAL A 46 -1.79 -4.75 -14.98
C VAL A 46 -3.04 -5.62 -14.97
N GLU A 47 -2.96 -6.77 -14.31
CA GLU A 47 -4.06 -7.71 -14.11
C GLU A 47 -4.15 -8.15 -12.64
N TRP A 48 -5.36 -8.45 -12.17
CA TRP A 48 -5.58 -9.04 -10.85
C TRP A 48 -5.34 -10.54 -10.90
N LYS A 49 -4.51 -11.03 -9.98
CA LYS A 49 -4.33 -12.46 -9.73
C LYS A 49 -5.14 -12.83 -8.48
N ASP A 50 -6.40 -13.20 -8.66
CA ASP A 50 -7.32 -13.57 -7.57
C ASP A 50 -6.75 -14.61 -6.61
N GLU A 51 -6.03 -15.59 -7.16
CA GLU A 51 -5.38 -16.66 -6.40
C GLU A 51 -4.37 -16.13 -5.37
N TYR A 52 -3.73 -15.00 -5.66
CA TYR A 52 -2.70 -14.38 -4.83
C TYR A 52 -3.14 -13.05 -4.21
N GLN A 53 -4.34 -12.58 -4.57
CA GLN A 53 -4.88 -11.27 -4.18
C GLN A 53 -3.88 -10.12 -4.45
N LEU A 54 -3.28 -10.11 -5.63
CA LEU A 54 -2.34 -9.06 -6.04
C LEU A 54 -2.51 -8.65 -7.49
N SER A 55 -2.07 -7.44 -7.78
CA SER A 55 -1.91 -6.93 -9.13
C SER A 55 -0.52 -7.24 -9.66
N ALA A 56 -0.41 -7.62 -10.93
CA ALA A 56 0.87 -7.86 -11.60
C ALA A 56 0.81 -7.39 -13.08
N PRO A 57 1.95 -7.06 -13.70
CA PRO A 57 1.99 -6.82 -15.14
C PRO A 57 1.48 -8.02 -15.94
N ILE A 58 0.78 -7.77 -17.06
CA ILE A 58 0.12 -8.79 -17.89
C ILE A 58 1.10 -9.87 -18.41
N SER A 59 2.40 -9.55 -18.52
CA SER A 59 3.44 -10.45 -19.02
C SER A 59 4.19 -11.21 -17.93
N THR A 60 3.84 -11.05 -16.65
CA THR A 60 4.63 -11.61 -15.54
C THR A 60 4.32 -13.09 -15.33
N THR A 61 5.19 -13.97 -15.83
CA THR A 61 5.20 -15.40 -15.48
C THR A 61 5.96 -15.63 -14.16
N THR A 62 5.27 -16.10 -13.13
CA THR A 62 5.88 -16.44 -11.84
C THR A 62 6.22 -17.93 -11.79
N ASN A 63 7.50 -18.29 -11.92
CA ASN A 63 7.92 -19.69 -12.05
C ASN A 63 8.57 -20.30 -10.79
N ASN A 64 8.62 -19.59 -9.65
CA ASN A 64 9.23 -20.11 -8.41
C ASN A 64 8.33 -19.92 -7.18
N HIS A 65 7.65 -20.98 -6.75
CA HIS A 65 6.54 -20.93 -5.80
C HIS A 65 6.92 -20.62 -4.34
N ALA A 66 8.11 -21.00 -3.85
CA ALA A 66 8.44 -20.90 -2.43
C ALA A 66 8.78 -19.47 -1.98
N ASP A 67 9.65 -18.79 -2.74
CA ASP A 67 10.03 -17.39 -2.48
C ASP A 67 8.90 -16.43 -2.89
N GLN A 68 8.10 -16.84 -3.88
CA GLN A 68 6.89 -16.14 -4.28
C GLN A 68 5.87 -16.07 -3.13
N LYS A 69 5.65 -17.15 -2.37
CA LYS A 69 4.69 -17.13 -1.26
C LYS A 69 5.01 -16.06 -0.22
N LYS A 70 6.27 -15.97 0.23
CA LYS A 70 6.68 -14.94 1.22
C LYS A 70 6.55 -13.53 0.65
N THR A 71 6.90 -13.36 -0.63
CA THR A 71 6.76 -12.09 -1.34
C THR A 71 5.30 -11.65 -1.37
N ILE A 72 4.39 -12.56 -1.73
CA ILE A 72 2.94 -12.31 -1.76
C ILE A 72 2.43 -11.97 -0.36
N GLU A 73 2.76 -12.79 0.65
CA GLU A 73 2.34 -12.55 2.04
C GLU A 73 2.79 -11.19 2.55
N TYR A 74 4.01 -10.78 2.18
CA TYR A 74 4.53 -9.46 2.52
C TYR A 74 3.73 -8.33 1.86
N LEU A 75 3.45 -8.43 0.55
CA LEU A 75 2.72 -7.41 -0.20
C LEU A 75 1.26 -7.29 0.25
N VAL A 76 0.59 -8.42 0.49
CA VAL A 76 -0.78 -8.44 1.02
C VAL A 76 -0.82 -7.81 2.41
N ARG A 77 0.12 -8.16 3.30
CA ARG A 77 0.23 -7.52 4.62
C ARG A 77 0.48 -6.02 4.52
N LEU A 78 1.33 -5.59 3.59
CA LEU A 78 1.58 -4.17 3.35
C LEU A 78 0.31 -3.43 2.93
N ALA A 79 -0.47 -4.00 2.01
CA ALA A 79 -1.74 -3.42 1.57
C ALA A 79 -2.79 -3.40 2.71
N ASP A 80 -2.92 -4.49 3.46
CA ASP A 80 -3.85 -4.59 4.59
C ASP A 80 -3.54 -3.55 5.68
N GLN A 81 -2.26 -3.40 6.04
CA GLN A 81 -1.84 -2.40 7.04
C GLN A 81 -1.99 -0.98 6.51
N GLY A 82 -1.66 -0.75 5.23
CA GLY A 82 -1.87 0.55 4.57
C GLY A 82 -3.34 0.96 4.60
N LYS A 83 -4.23 0.02 4.27
CA LYS A 83 -5.68 0.21 4.33
C LYS A 83 -6.19 0.47 5.75
N SER A 84 -5.78 -0.33 6.74
CA SER A 84 -6.18 -0.14 8.15
C SER A 84 -5.85 1.27 8.63
N ILE A 85 -4.64 1.76 8.31
CA ILE A 85 -4.19 3.09 8.67
C ILE A 85 -4.91 4.18 7.87
N ALA A 86 -5.10 4.01 6.56
CA ALA A 86 -5.85 4.94 5.74
C ALA A 86 -7.29 5.11 6.26
N GLU A 87 -8.00 4.01 6.52
CA GLU A 87 -9.36 4.01 7.08
C GLU A 87 -9.41 4.70 8.45
N ALA A 88 -8.45 4.43 9.33
CA ALA A 88 -8.38 5.07 10.64
C ALA A 88 -8.14 6.58 10.58
N HIS A 89 -7.52 7.06 9.50
CA HIS A 89 -7.31 8.47 9.21
C HIS A 89 -8.38 9.07 8.28
N LEU A 90 -9.44 8.32 7.94
CA LEU A 90 -10.47 8.74 6.99
C LEU A 90 -9.92 9.12 5.61
N MET A 91 -8.89 8.40 5.17
CA MET A 91 -8.25 8.56 3.87
C MET A 91 -8.66 7.39 2.96
N GLY A 92 -8.92 7.64 1.68
CA GLY A 92 -9.14 6.55 0.71
C GLY A 92 -7.87 5.70 0.51
N SER A 93 -6.73 6.36 0.33
CA SER A 93 -5.46 5.72 0.02
C SER A 93 -4.28 6.37 0.76
N LEU A 94 -3.37 5.54 1.28
CA LEU A 94 -2.11 6.00 1.88
C LEU A 94 -1.23 6.70 0.84
N LEU A 95 -1.23 6.17 -0.39
CA LEU A 95 -0.43 6.73 -1.48
C LEU A 95 -1.03 8.04 -2.03
N ALA A 96 -2.35 8.11 -2.22
CA ALA A 96 -3.01 9.31 -2.72
C ALA A 96 -3.04 10.43 -1.66
N GLY A 97 -3.11 10.09 -0.38
CA GLY A 97 -3.15 11.06 0.72
C GLY A 97 -4.54 11.65 0.99
N PRO A 98 -4.64 12.59 1.95
CA PRO A 98 -5.92 13.06 2.51
C PRO A 98 -6.69 14.05 1.63
N ASP A 99 -6.21 14.38 0.44
CA ASP A 99 -6.68 15.56 -0.29
C ASP A 99 -8.06 15.35 -0.98
N ASN A 100 -8.73 14.21 -0.78
CA ASN A 100 -10.13 14.05 -1.16
C ASN A 100 -10.83 12.93 -0.37
N GLU A 101 -11.77 13.28 0.52
CA GLU A 101 -12.63 12.33 1.26
C GLU A 101 -13.62 11.57 0.34
N THR A 102 -13.69 11.94 -0.95
CA THR A 102 -14.61 11.35 -1.94
C THR A 102 -13.94 10.42 -2.96
N ASP A 103 -12.63 10.19 -2.83
CA ASP A 103 -11.92 9.30 -3.75
C ASP A 103 -12.16 7.82 -3.40
N ASP A 104 -12.81 7.07 -4.30
CA ASP A 104 -12.97 5.61 -4.26
C ASP A 104 -11.65 4.86 -4.59
N SER A 105 -10.54 5.36 -4.07
CA SER A 105 -9.21 4.83 -4.32
C SER A 105 -8.74 4.00 -3.14
N VAL A 106 -8.14 2.84 -3.41
CA VAL A 106 -7.46 2.02 -2.39
C VAL A 106 -6.09 1.59 -2.89
N ASP A 107 -5.16 1.43 -1.96
CA ASP A 107 -3.84 0.90 -2.28
C ASP A 107 -3.93 -0.61 -2.54
N ILE A 108 -3.61 -1.02 -3.77
CA ILE A 108 -3.58 -2.44 -4.14
C ILE A 108 -2.15 -2.96 -4.14
N PRO A 109 -1.92 -4.21 -3.68
CA PRO A 109 -0.60 -4.82 -3.72
C PRO A 109 -0.17 -5.07 -5.17
N LEU A 110 1.07 -4.68 -5.50
CA LEU A 110 1.65 -4.76 -6.83
C LEU A 110 2.92 -5.61 -6.81
N LEU A 111 2.98 -6.64 -7.66
CA LEU A 111 4.17 -7.46 -7.91
C LEU A 111 4.73 -7.12 -9.29
N LEU A 112 5.90 -6.47 -9.34
CA LEU A 112 6.56 -6.12 -10.61
C LEU A 112 7.46 -7.25 -11.13
N GLY A 113 7.95 -8.12 -10.25
CA GLY A 113 8.87 -9.19 -10.60
C GLY A 113 10.34 -8.79 -10.45
N LYS A 114 11.23 -9.53 -11.09
CA LYS A 114 12.69 -9.32 -11.01
C LYS A 114 13.15 -8.57 -12.26
N PRO A 115 13.93 -7.47 -12.13
CA PRO A 115 14.54 -6.83 -13.30
C PRO A 115 15.55 -7.79 -13.96
N ASP A 116 15.65 -7.76 -15.28
CA ASP A 116 16.61 -8.58 -16.04
C ASP A 116 18.08 -8.18 -15.78
N SER A 117 18.29 -6.96 -15.30
CA SER A 117 19.60 -6.41 -14.95
C SER A 117 19.91 -6.57 -13.47
N THR A 118 21.20 -6.73 -13.14
CA THR A 118 21.68 -6.68 -11.75
C THR A 118 21.73 -5.26 -11.19
N ALA A 119 21.54 -4.23 -12.03
CA ALA A 119 21.43 -2.85 -11.59
C ALA A 119 20.10 -2.62 -10.86
N THR A 120 20.12 -1.77 -9.83
CA THR A 120 18.90 -1.35 -9.14
C THR A 120 17.96 -0.66 -10.14
N PRO A 121 16.72 -1.13 -10.32
CA PRO A 121 15.81 -0.54 -11.28
C PRO A 121 15.43 0.89 -10.89
N GLY A 122 15.35 1.76 -11.88
CA GLY A 122 14.91 3.15 -11.76
C GLY A 122 13.45 3.33 -12.17
N VAL A 123 13.03 4.59 -12.25
CA VAL A 123 11.67 4.98 -12.66
C VAL A 123 11.31 4.39 -14.03
N ASP A 124 12.21 4.49 -15.01
CA ASP A 124 11.96 4.02 -16.39
C ASP A 124 11.64 2.52 -16.45
N TRP A 125 12.28 1.71 -15.61
CA TRP A 125 11.98 0.27 -15.53
C TRP A 125 10.58 0.04 -14.97
N VAL A 126 10.19 0.76 -13.91
CA VAL A 126 8.85 0.64 -13.32
C VAL A 126 7.78 1.04 -14.34
N LEU A 127 7.95 2.18 -15.02
CA LEU A 127 6.97 2.69 -15.98
C LEU A 127 6.86 1.79 -17.21
N SER A 128 7.98 1.36 -17.78
CA SER A 128 7.97 0.41 -18.91
C SER A 128 7.34 -0.93 -18.55
N THR A 129 7.61 -1.44 -17.34
CA THR A 129 7.00 -2.69 -16.83
C THR A 129 5.48 -2.56 -16.69
N LEU A 130 5.00 -1.39 -16.30
CA LEU A 130 3.58 -1.07 -16.19
C LEU A 130 2.95 -0.61 -17.51
N GLY A 131 3.74 -0.44 -18.57
CA GLY A 131 3.29 0.05 -19.88
C GLY A 131 2.81 1.50 -19.87
N ILE A 132 3.39 2.35 -19.01
CA ILE A 132 3.01 3.76 -18.88
C ILE A 132 3.96 4.62 -19.72
N ASP A 133 3.43 5.17 -20.82
CA ASP A 133 4.11 6.07 -21.75
C ASP A 133 3.56 7.51 -21.63
N ASN A 134 4.26 8.52 -22.19
CA ASN A 134 3.83 9.94 -22.25
C ASN A 134 3.24 10.51 -20.95
N HIS A 135 4.11 10.93 -20.05
CA HIS A 135 3.72 11.26 -18.69
C HIS A 135 4.51 12.43 -18.11
N GLN A 136 3.91 13.10 -17.14
CA GLN A 136 4.61 13.98 -16.20
C GLN A 136 4.84 13.23 -14.89
N LEU A 137 6.03 13.42 -14.29
CA LEU A 137 6.41 12.72 -13.06
C LEU A 137 6.62 13.68 -11.91
N ILE A 138 6.09 13.28 -10.75
CA ILE A 138 6.48 13.83 -9.47
C ILE A 138 7.19 12.72 -8.70
N ILE A 139 8.52 12.80 -8.60
CA ILE A 139 9.32 11.86 -7.82
C ILE A 139 9.24 12.27 -6.35
N ARG A 140 8.51 11.49 -5.56
CA ARG A 140 8.36 11.70 -4.10
C ARG A 140 9.52 11.07 -3.34
N GLU A 141 10.05 9.97 -3.86
CA GLU A 141 11.22 9.29 -3.32
C GLU A 141 11.99 8.60 -4.44
N SER A 142 13.29 8.84 -4.55
CA SER A 142 14.16 8.23 -5.55
C SER A 142 14.99 7.09 -4.97
N VAL A 143 15.27 6.08 -5.80
CA VAL A 143 16.32 5.09 -5.53
C VAL A 143 17.66 5.83 -5.46
N LYS A 144 18.22 6.03 -4.27
CA LYS A 144 19.55 6.63 -4.12
C LYS A 144 20.62 5.63 -4.57
N THR A 145 21.11 5.76 -5.79
CA THR A 145 22.44 5.29 -6.18
C THR A 145 23.44 6.23 -5.50
N THR A 146 24.22 5.70 -4.56
CA THR A 146 25.18 6.40 -3.70
C THR A 146 25.94 7.55 -4.36
N ASP A 147 25.91 8.73 -3.72
CA ASP A 147 27.11 9.47 -3.32
C ASP A 147 26.76 10.63 -2.36
N ASN A 148 27.37 10.61 -1.17
CA ASN A 148 27.57 11.74 -0.24
C ASN A 148 26.38 12.46 0.43
N LEU A 149 25.36 11.75 0.88
CA LEU A 149 24.53 12.24 2.00
C LEU A 149 24.32 11.10 3.00
N THR A 150 24.53 11.39 4.28
CA THR A 150 24.40 10.47 5.42
C THR A 150 23.17 9.57 5.27
N PRO A 151 23.27 8.24 5.55
CA PRO A 151 22.16 7.30 5.49
C PRO A 151 21.09 7.51 6.60
N GLU A 152 21.05 8.70 7.20
CA GLU A 152 20.21 9.00 8.34
C GLU A 152 18.75 9.16 7.93
N LYS A 153 17.94 8.18 8.33
CA LYS A 153 16.57 8.39 8.82
C LYS A 153 15.64 9.25 7.93
N GLN A 154 15.74 9.19 6.61
CA GLN A 154 14.65 9.70 5.79
C GLN A 154 13.43 8.80 6.01
N GLN A 155 12.49 9.30 6.81
CA GLN A 155 11.19 8.70 7.01
C GLN A 155 10.55 8.51 5.62
N PRO A 156 9.98 7.35 5.32
CA PRO A 156 9.25 7.14 4.08
C PRO A 156 8.21 8.25 3.86
N TRP A 157 8.18 8.83 2.66
CA TRP A 157 7.37 10.03 2.38
C TRP A 157 5.88 9.80 2.71
N VAL A 158 5.35 8.61 2.41
CA VAL A 158 3.98 8.16 2.73
C VAL A 158 3.68 8.30 4.22
N LEU A 159 4.65 7.96 5.09
CA LEU A 159 4.50 8.03 6.53
C LEU A 159 4.62 9.46 7.06
N SER A 160 5.32 10.35 6.34
CA SER A 160 5.43 11.77 6.72
C SER A 160 4.11 12.54 6.56
N ARG A 161 3.15 11.98 5.81
CA ARG A 161 1.82 12.57 5.62
C ARG A 161 0.81 12.13 6.67
N LEU A 162 1.11 11.09 7.43
CA LEU A 162 0.20 10.59 8.46
C LEU A 162 0.14 11.59 9.62
N PRO A 163 -1.06 12.01 10.06
CA PRO A 163 -1.22 12.82 11.26
C PRO A 163 -0.45 12.24 12.45
N THR A 164 0.22 13.12 13.21
CA THR A 164 0.99 12.75 14.40
C THR A 164 0.09 12.37 15.58
N GLU A 165 -1.15 12.85 15.59
CA GLU A 165 -2.12 12.58 16.64
C GLU A 165 -2.97 11.37 16.26
N ASN A 166 -2.88 10.28 17.03
CA ASN A 166 -3.75 9.12 16.84
C ASN A 166 -4.17 8.49 18.17
N ALA A 167 -5.38 7.94 18.15
CA ALA A 167 -5.91 7.08 19.19
C ALA A 167 -5.00 5.87 19.41
N THR A 168 -4.85 5.45 20.67
CA THR A 168 -3.98 4.34 21.09
C THR A 168 -4.31 3.00 20.41
N SER A 169 -5.50 2.89 19.81
CA SER A 169 -6.04 1.68 19.20
C SER A 169 -5.38 1.25 17.88
N ILE A 170 -4.64 2.14 17.20
CA ILE A 170 -4.01 1.82 15.89
C ILE A 170 -2.47 1.87 15.92
N GLN A 171 -1.87 1.97 17.11
CA GLN A 171 -0.43 2.12 17.25
C GLN A 171 0.35 0.87 16.78
N SER A 172 -0.21 -0.33 16.97
CA SER A 172 0.39 -1.58 16.49
C SER A 172 0.48 -1.63 14.98
N ASP A 173 -0.63 -1.32 14.31
CA ASP A 173 -0.78 -1.35 12.86
C ASP A 173 0.13 -0.31 12.21
N LYS A 174 0.23 0.87 12.84
CA LYS A 174 1.15 1.93 12.41
C LYS A 174 2.61 1.47 12.51
N THR A 175 3.00 0.87 13.63
CA THR A 175 4.37 0.37 13.82
C THR A 175 4.70 -0.74 12.82
N GLU A 176 3.73 -1.62 12.52
CA GLU A 176 3.90 -2.66 11.51
C GLU A 176 4.05 -2.06 10.11
N LEU A 177 3.16 -1.14 9.71
CA LEU A 177 3.22 -0.42 8.44
C LEU A 177 4.57 0.31 8.27
N GLU A 178 5.01 1.02 9.31
CA GLU A 178 6.29 1.72 9.35
C GLU A 178 7.45 0.75 9.09
N SER A 179 7.43 -0.42 9.74
CA SER A 179 8.43 -1.47 9.55
C SER A 179 8.38 -2.04 8.13
N LEU A 180 7.20 -2.37 7.61
CA LEU A 180 7.03 -2.89 6.25
C LEU A 180 7.59 -1.88 5.23
N ILE A 181 7.11 -0.65 5.21
CA ILE A 181 7.58 0.36 4.25
C ILE A 181 9.09 0.62 4.39
N THR A 182 9.61 0.65 5.62
CA THR A 182 11.05 0.85 5.86
C THR A 182 11.90 -0.29 5.29
N ASN A 183 11.37 -1.51 5.26
CA ASN A 183 12.06 -2.70 4.75
C ASN A 183 11.95 -2.87 3.23
N LEU A 184 11.04 -2.16 2.55
CA LEU A 184 11.05 -2.03 1.09
C LEU A 184 12.23 -1.15 0.67
N LYS A 185 13.45 -1.70 0.66
CA LYS A 185 14.68 -0.95 0.31
C LYS A 185 15.57 -1.74 -0.65
N PRO A 186 16.10 -1.10 -1.70
CA PRO A 186 15.86 0.28 -2.12
C PRO A 186 14.39 0.53 -2.52
N ARG A 187 13.94 1.78 -2.38
CA ARG A 187 12.54 2.18 -2.62
C ARG A 187 12.45 3.31 -3.64
N LEU A 188 11.35 3.32 -4.37
CA LEU A 188 10.90 4.36 -5.25
C LEU A 188 9.48 4.75 -4.86
N SER A 189 9.21 6.06 -4.86
CA SER A 189 7.85 6.57 -4.87
C SER A 189 7.67 7.63 -5.94
N VAL A 190 6.69 7.43 -6.78
CA VAL A 190 6.36 8.31 -7.89
C VAL A 190 4.86 8.52 -7.99
N GLU A 191 4.51 9.73 -8.39
CA GLU A 191 3.18 10.07 -8.86
C GLU A 191 3.28 10.39 -10.36
N VAL A 192 2.46 9.72 -11.16
CA VAL A 192 2.49 9.77 -12.62
C VAL A 192 1.20 10.41 -13.12
N ILE A 193 1.34 11.51 -13.86
CA ILE A 193 0.22 12.20 -14.49
C ILE A 193 0.27 11.85 -15.97
N THR A 194 -0.81 11.27 -16.49
CA THR A 194 -0.94 10.90 -17.90
C THR A 194 -1.60 12.03 -18.68
N ASP A 195 -1.18 12.24 -19.93
CA ASP A 195 -1.72 13.33 -20.76
C ASP A 195 -3.22 13.15 -21.06
N ASP A 196 -3.67 11.90 -21.20
CA ASP A 196 -5.07 11.57 -21.46
C ASP A 196 -5.97 11.80 -20.24
N HIS A 197 -5.39 11.75 -19.03
CA HIS A 197 -6.11 11.88 -17.77
C HIS A 197 -5.33 12.74 -16.75
N PRO A 198 -5.20 14.05 -16.99
CA PRO A 198 -4.37 14.94 -16.17
C PRO A 198 -4.87 15.09 -14.72
N ASN A 199 -6.15 14.79 -14.49
CA ASN A 199 -6.77 14.81 -13.17
C ASN A 199 -6.73 13.45 -12.47
N LYS A 200 -6.18 12.41 -13.10
CA LYS A 200 -6.10 11.05 -12.55
C LYS A 200 -4.64 10.62 -12.44
N SER A 201 -3.98 10.97 -11.34
CA SER A 201 -2.59 10.58 -11.13
C SER A 201 -2.49 9.13 -10.67
N ILE A 202 -1.50 8.38 -11.17
CA ILE A 202 -1.15 7.05 -10.66
C ILE A 202 -0.12 7.22 -9.56
N CYS A 203 -0.40 6.74 -8.35
CA CYS A 203 0.53 6.79 -7.23
C CYS A 203 1.16 5.41 -7.02
N ILE A 204 2.49 5.35 -7.02
CA ILE A 204 3.25 4.09 -6.97
C ILE A 204 4.27 4.17 -5.84
N LEU A 205 4.28 3.17 -4.97
CA LEU A 205 5.32 2.94 -3.97
C LEU A 205 5.85 1.53 -4.16
N VAL A 206 7.08 1.39 -4.67
CA VAL A 206 7.67 0.09 -4.93
C VAL A 206 9.10 0.03 -4.42
N GLY A 207 9.54 -1.17 -4.06
CA GLY A 207 10.90 -1.41 -3.63
C GLY A 207 11.27 -2.88 -3.75
N LEU A 208 12.50 -3.19 -3.38
CA LEU A 208 12.93 -4.57 -3.22
C LEU A 208 12.17 -5.21 -2.05
N VAL A 209 11.45 -6.29 -2.32
CA VAL A 209 10.73 -7.03 -1.29
C VAL A 209 11.72 -7.80 -0.42
N PRO A 210 11.71 -7.62 0.91
CA PRO A 210 12.69 -8.26 1.79
C PRO A 210 12.57 -9.77 1.73
N GLN A 211 13.71 -10.46 1.78
CA GLN A 211 13.81 -11.92 1.71
C GLN A 211 13.27 -12.52 0.40
N SER A 212 13.10 -11.71 -0.64
CA SER A 212 12.86 -12.17 -2.00
C SER A 212 14.17 -12.24 -2.80
N ASP A 213 14.24 -13.11 -3.81
CA ASP A 213 15.37 -13.19 -4.73
C ASP A 213 15.34 -12.05 -5.77
N GLY A 214 15.56 -10.81 -5.31
CA GLY A 214 15.63 -9.64 -6.17
C GLY A 214 14.27 -9.15 -6.69
N VAL A 215 13.17 -9.58 -6.08
CA VAL A 215 11.81 -9.26 -6.56
C VAL A 215 11.40 -7.87 -6.08
N TRP A 216 10.85 -7.09 -7.02
CA TRP A 216 10.29 -5.78 -6.77
C TRP A 216 8.78 -5.82 -6.66
N GLY A 217 8.26 -5.02 -5.75
CA GLY A 217 6.84 -4.87 -5.52
C GLY A 217 6.53 -3.78 -4.49
N GLY A 218 5.25 -3.59 -4.22
CA GLY A 218 4.78 -2.65 -3.22
C GLY A 218 3.30 -2.37 -3.40
N LEU A 219 2.94 -1.10 -3.52
CA LEU A 219 1.58 -0.63 -3.65
C LEU A 219 1.42 0.25 -4.89
N ILE A 220 0.25 0.17 -5.51
CA ILE A 220 -0.21 1.10 -6.54
C ILE A 220 -1.61 1.57 -6.21
N SER A 221 -1.89 2.80 -6.57
CA SER A 221 -3.17 3.47 -6.37
C SER A 221 -3.38 4.48 -7.49
N TYR A 222 -4.57 5.02 -7.61
CA TYR A 222 -4.89 6.12 -8.50
C TYR A 222 -5.58 7.21 -7.69
N ARG A 223 -5.17 8.45 -7.87
CA ARG A 223 -5.79 9.63 -7.28
C ARG A 223 -6.78 10.19 -8.29
N ILE A 224 -7.95 10.66 -7.86
CA ILE A 224 -8.83 11.48 -8.68
C ILE A 224 -8.83 12.89 -8.08
N SER A 225 -8.16 13.84 -8.74
CA SER A 225 -8.39 15.25 -8.45
C SER A 225 -9.73 15.64 -9.07
N THR A 226 -10.74 15.95 -8.26
CA THR A 226 -11.95 16.64 -8.75
C THR A 226 -11.64 18.06 -9.18
#